data_AF-A0A7W1R0A8-F1
#
_entry.id   AF-A0A7W1R0A8-F1
#
_cell.length_a   1.000
_cell.length_b   1.000
_cell.length_c   1.000
_cell.angle_alpha   90.00
_cell.angle_beta   90.00
_cell.angle_gamma   90.00
#
_symmetry.space_group_name_H-M   'P 1'
#
loop_
_entity.id
_entity.type
_entity.pdbx_description
1 polymer ?
#
loop_
_entity_poly.entity_id
_entity_poly.type
_entity_poly.pdbx_seq_one_letter_code
_entity_poly.pdbx_strand_id
1 'polypeptide(L)'
;MNRWPRKNDAASIRTRRDAIRDVVGDEPLSHDDEAWSRAQESHTGAAVIPVSVVGPLLVELGAYELEEPAGSLRETSRDREEVLIPLAHTEGGLSDSMSRGLRAAATAGGFRTYVLRDRITRASCFICKDTDDAVKLAKWVENSVDDLRSFLLALDDPSLSKRAKLREVQTHVVGSMCHVLWSWTTGDACGPNMMTRNSYALNMGYVMQQAPVKPRRA
;
A
#
# COMPACT_ATOMS: atom_id res chain seq x y z
N MET A 1 -9.33 -9.52 37.01
CA MET A 1 -8.34 -9.00 36.04
C MET A 1 -8.71 -7.55 35.76
N ASN A 2 -7.87 -6.58 36.13
CA ASN A 2 -8.20 -5.17 35.91
C ASN A 2 -8.34 -4.87 34.41
N ARG A 3 -9.43 -4.21 34.03
CA ARG A 3 -9.73 -3.89 32.64
C ARG A 3 -8.80 -2.76 32.18
N TRP A 4 -8.02 -3.01 31.13
CA TRP A 4 -7.12 -2.00 30.57
C TRP A 4 -7.90 -0.84 29.91
N PRO A 5 -7.41 0.40 30.03
CA PRO A 5 -8.03 1.54 29.36
C PRO A 5 -7.82 1.42 27.84
N ARG A 6 -8.88 1.73 27.09
CA ARG A 6 -8.92 1.60 25.62
C ARG A 6 -8.47 2.85 24.87
N LYS A 7 -8.52 4.02 25.52
CA LYS A 7 -8.07 5.27 24.89
C LYS A 7 -6.54 5.27 24.75
N ASN A 8 -6.04 6.10 23.84
CA ASN A 8 -4.61 6.35 23.64
C ASN A 8 -4.23 7.78 24.05
N ASP A 9 -4.99 8.39 24.96
CA ASP A 9 -4.50 9.57 25.65
C ASP A 9 -3.34 9.20 26.59
N ALA A 10 -2.51 10.19 26.91
CA ALA A 10 -1.30 9.98 27.69
C ALA A 10 -1.58 9.33 29.06
N ALA A 11 -2.73 9.62 29.69
CA ALA A 11 -3.12 9.01 30.96
C ALA A 11 -3.43 7.51 30.82
N SER A 12 -4.14 7.12 29.76
CA SER A 12 -4.44 5.73 29.45
C SER A 12 -3.19 4.93 29.08
N ILE A 13 -2.28 5.57 28.32
CA ILE A 13 -0.97 4.99 28.00
C ILE A 13 -0.18 4.73 29.29
N ARG A 14 0.00 5.73 30.16
CA ARG A 14 0.68 5.58 31.46
C ARG A 14 0.09 4.46 32.32
N THR A 15 -1.23 4.40 32.41
CA THR A 15 -1.93 3.34 33.17
C THR A 15 -1.56 1.95 32.67
N ARG A 16 -1.47 1.75 31.34
CA ARG A 16 -1.04 0.45 30.78
C ARG A 16 0.44 0.18 31.05
N ARG A 17 1.30 1.20 30.96
CA ARG A 17 2.74 1.10 31.23
C ARG A 17 3.01 0.66 32.66
N ASP A 18 2.41 1.34 33.63
CA ASP A 18 2.60 1.05 35.05
C ASP A 18 2.11 -0.37 35.39
N ALA A 19 1.05 -0.84 34.73
CA ALA A 19 0.54 -2.20 34.92
C ALA A 19 1.50 -3.30 34.43
N ILE A 20 2.46 -3.00 33.54
CA ILE A 20 3.42 -3.97 33.02
C ILE A 20 4.87 -3.67 33.41
N ARG A 21 5.14 -2.53 34.08
CA ARG A 21 6.49 -2.04 34.39
C ARG A 21 7.32 -3.07 35.15
N ASP A 22 6.73 -3.74 36.14
CA ASP A 22 7.42 -4.77 36.93
C ASP A 22 7.81 -6.02 36.12
N VAL A 23 7.19 -6.21 34.95
CA VAL A 23 7.45 -7.35 34.05
C VAL A 23 8.46 -7.01 32.97
N VAL A 24 8.39 -5.80 32.39
CA VAL A 24 9.18 -5.43 31.20
C VAL A 24 10.32 -4.45 31.49
N GLY A 25 10.38 -3.90 32.70
CA GLY A 25 11.35 -2.86 33.08
C GLY A 25 11.06 -1.49 32.46
N ASP A 26 11.96 -0.54 32.72
CA ASP A 26 11.76 0.86 32.32
C ASP A 26 12.18 1.18 30.89
N GLU A 27 13.11 0.41 30.30
CA GLU A 27 13.70 0.73 29.00
C GLU A 27 12.68 0.74 27.84
N PRO A 28 11.83 -0.29 27.64
CA PRO A 28 10.75 -0.25 26.64
C PRO A 28 9.69 0.82 26.93
N LEU A 29 9.70 1.36 28.16
CA LEU A 29 8.76 2.33 28.70
C LEU A 29 9.35 3.74 28.79
N SER A 30 10.51 4.00 28.18
CA SER A 30 11.22 5.29 28.29
C SER A 30 10.93 6.30 27.15
N HIS A 31 9.95 6.00 26.29
CA HIS A 31 9.59 6.84 25.13
C HIS A 31 8.45 7.84 25.44
N ASP A 32 8.45 8.99 24.74
CA ASP A 32 7.42 10.04 24.84
C ASP A 32 6.01 9.52 24.49
N ASP A 33 5.06 9.67 25.42
CA ASP A 33 3.68 9.18 25.29
C ASP A 33 2.89 9.89 24.17
N GLU A 34 3.11 11.19 23.98
CA GLU A 34 2.24 12.02 23.14
C GLU A 34 2.53 11.80 21.65
N ALA A 35 3.81 11.66 21.32
CA ALA A 35 4.31 11.44 19.96
C ALA A 35 3.72 10.19 19.28
N TRP A 36 3.38 9.15 20.04
CA TRP A 36 2.92 7.86 19.51
C TRP A 36 1.44 7.57 19.74
N SER A 37 0.69 8.51 20.30
CA SER A 37 -0.75 8.35 20.60
C SER A 37 -1.63 7.97 19.39
N ARG A 38 -1.19 8.35 18.18
CA ARG A 38 -1.86 8.03 16.90
C ARG A 38 -1.21 6.89 16.12
N ALA A 39 -0.12 6.31 16.62
CA ALA A 39 0.65 5.32 15.87
C ALA A 39 -0.04 3.95 15.82
N GLN A 40 -0.71 3.54 16.91
CA GLN A 40 -1.37 2.24 17.05
C GLN A 40 -2.39 2.26 18.19
N GLU A 41 -3.30 1.30 18.24
CA GLU A 41 -4.19 1.06 19.38
C GLU A 41 -3.42 0.52 20.60
N SER A 42 -3.93 0.77 21.81
CA SER A 42 -3.40 0.18 23.04
C SER A 42 -1.89 0.40 23.27
N HIS A 43 -1.35 1.55 22.85
CA HIS A 43 0.08 1.84 22.96
C HIS A 43 0.56 1.71 24.41
N THR A 44 1.62 0.92 24.60
CA THR A 44 2.16 0.60 25.92
C THR A 44 3.68 0.73 25.99
N GLY A 45 4.39 0.67 24.86
CA GLY A 45 5.84 0.84 24.85
C GLY A 45 6.36 0.76 23.42
N ALA A 46 7.67 0.77 23.26
CA ALA A 46 8.30 0.55 21.97
C ALA A 46 9.42 -0.48 22.07
N ALA A 47 9.72 -1.11 20.94
CA ALA A 47 10.92 -1.91 20.76
C ALA A 47 11.97 -1.05 20.07
N VAL A 48 13.17 -0.98 20.66
CA VAL A 48 14.31 -0.30 20.04
C VAL A 48 14.92 -1.24 19.00
N ILE A 49 15.04 -0.77 17.77
CA ILE A 49 15.74 -1.47 16.69
C ILE A 49 16.99 -0.66 16.35
N PRO A 50 18.21 -1.22 16.49
CA PRO A 50 19.43 -0.53 16.09
C PRO A 50 19.39 -0.13 14.62
N VAL A 51 19.91 1.06 14.31
CA VAL A 51 19.99 1.58 12.95
C VAL A 51 21.45 1.80 12.58
N SER A 52 21.87 1.21 11.46
CA SER A 52 23.14 1.53 10.81
C SER A 52 22.89 2.40 9.58
N VAL A 53 23.92 3.14 9.15
CA VAL A 53 23.90 3.90 7.89
C VAL A 53 24.99 3.35 6.99
N VAL A 54 24.60 2.92 5.78
CA VAL A 54 25.50 2.30 4.79
C VAL A 54 25.51 3.13 3.51
N GLY A 55 26.69 3.35 2.93
CA GLY A 55 26.82 4.12 1.70
C GLY A 55 28.24 4.68 1.46
N PRO A 56 28.40 5.53 0.44
CA PRO A 56 27.36 5.96 -0.49
C PRO A 56 26.96 4.85 -1.48
N LEU A 57 25.67 4.71 -1.73
CA LEU A 57 25.15 4.03 -2.92
C LEU A 57 25.25 5.01 -4.09
N LEU A 58 26.07 4.68 -5.09
CA LEU A 58 26.09 5.40 -6.36
C LEU A 58 24.99 4.83 -7.24
N VAL A 59 23.95 5.62 -7.51
CA VAL A 59 22.79 5.18 -8.29
C VAL A 59 22.34 6.24 -9.28
N GLU A 60 21.94 5.80 -10.46
CA GLU A 60 21.35 6.63 -11.49
C GLU A 60 19.83 6.36 -11.54
N LEU A 61 19.05 7.37 -11.12
CA LEU A 61 17.60 7.30 -10.95
C LEU A 61 16.90 8.11 -12.05
N GLY A 62 15.80 7.57 -12.57
CA GLY A 62 14.92 8.30 -13.49
C GLY A 62 13.85 9.07 -12.73
N ALA A 63 13.47 10.25 -13.24
CA ALA A 63 12.23 10.93 -12.87
C ALA A 63 11.12 10.52 -13.84
N TYR A 64 9.91 10.27 -13.33
CA TYR A 64 8.80 9.75 -14.12
C TYR A 64 7.52 10.54 -13.89
N GLU A 65 6.75 10.71 -14.95
CA GLU A 65 5.39 11.20 -14.91
C GLU A 65 4.41 10.12 -15.39
N LEU A 66 3.20 10.14 -14.84
CA LEU A 66 2.11 9.28 -15.28
C LEU A 66 1.28 9.98 -16.36
N GLU A 67 1.13 9.34 -17.51
CA GLU A 67 0.27 9.84 -18.58
C GLU A 67 -1.18 9.41 -18.38
N GLU A 68 -2.12 10.33 -18.56
CA GLU A 68 -3.54 10.04 -18.44
C GLU A 68 -4.14 9.54 -19.77
N PRO A 69 -5.15 8.64 -19.74
CA PRO A 69 -5.77 8.02 -18.57
C PRO A 69 -5.12 6.69 -18.15
N ALA A 70 -4.25 6.12 -18.99
CA ALA A 70 -3.71 4.77 -18.81
C ALA A 70 -2.74 4.65 -17.61
N GLY A 71 -2.11 5.76 -17.19
CA GLY A 71 -1.06 5.77 -16.19
C GLY A 71 0.21 5.06 -16.67
N SER A 72 0.55 5.19 -17.96
CA SER A 72 1.87 4.79 -18.47
C SER A 72 2.94 5.70 -17.87
N LEU A 73 4.11 5.14 -17.58
CA LEU A 73 5.25 5.90 -17.07
C LEU A 73 6.02 6.49 -18.24
N ARG A 74 6.22 7.81 -18.23
CA ARG A 74 7.12 8.52 -19.12
C ARG A 74 8.30 9.05 -18.32
N GLU A 75 9.50 8.57 -18.64
CA GLU A 75 10.73 9.10 -18.06
C GLU A 75 10.99 10.53 -18.58
N THR A 76 11.24 11.47 -17.68
CA THR A 76 11.43 12.90 -18.00
C THR A 76 12.87 13.35 -17.88
N SER A 77 13.61 12.81 -16.91
CA SER A 77 15.03 13.05 -16.71
C SER A 77 15.67 11.86 -16.01
N ARG A 78 17.00 11.90 -15.92
CA ARG A 78 17.79 10.91 -15.20
C ARG A 78 19.00 11.57 -14.59
N ASP A 79 19.20 11.30 -13.30
CA ASP A 79 20.22 11.94 -12.50
C ASP A 79 21.01 10.90 -11.70
N ARG A 80 22.30 11.19 -11.48
CA ARG A 80 23.17 10.39 -10.62
C ARG A 80 23.16 10.94 -9.21
N GLU A 81 22.98 10.06 -8.24
CA GLU A 81 22.90 10.40 -6.83
C GLU A 81 23.82 9.51 -5.99
N GLU A 82 24.31 10.09 -4.90
CA GLU A 82 24.98 9.37 -3.82
C GLU A 82 24.06 9.30 -2.61
N VAL A 83 23.60 8.10 -2.27
CA VAL A 83 22.57 7.91 -1.23
C VAL A 83 23.17 7.19 -0.01
N LEU A 84 22.92 7.74 1.17
CA LEU A 84 23.15 7.05 2.45
C LEU A 84 21.88 6.29 2.85
N ILE A 85 22.01 4.99 3.09
CA ILE A 85 20.88 4.09 3.32
C ILE A 85 20.79 3.77 4.81
N PRO A 86 19.71 4.20 5.50
CA PRO A 86 19.45 3.76 6.86
C PRO A 86 18.92 2.32 6.86
N LEU A 87 19.51 1.47 7.69
CA LEU A 87 19.11 0.06 7.86
C LEU A 87 18.79 -0.20 9.33
N ALA A 88 17.52 -0.46 9.63
CA ALA A 88 17.08 -0.90 10.95
C ALA A 88 17.17 -2.43 11.04
N HIS A 89 18.14 -2.97 11.79
CA HIS A 89 18.35 -4.42 11.90
C HIS A 89 19.14 -4.81 13.17
N THR A 90 19.05 -6.09 13.54
CA THR A 90 19.86 -6.71 14.60
C THR A 90 20.80 -7.80 14.08
N GLU A 91 20.76 -8.11 12.78
CA GLU A 91 21.59 -9.14 12.15
C GLU A 91 23.06 -8.69 12.03
N GLY A 92 23.97 -9.46 12.64
CA GLY A 92 25.41 -9.21 12.57
C GLY A 92 25.96 -9.39 11.15
N GLY A 93 26.78 -8.44 10.70
CA GLY A 93 27.44 -8.51 9.38
C GLY A 93 26.60 -8.00 8.20
N LEU A 94 25.29 -7.72 8.37
CA LEU A 94 24.44 -7.22 7.30
C LEU A 94 24.94 -5.88 6.73
N SER A 95 25.18 -4.88 7.59
CA SER A 95 25.62 -3.54 7.15
C SER A 95 27.00 -3.59 6.50
N ASP A 96 27.91 -4.41 7.02
CA ASP A 96 29.26 -4.56 6.47
C ASP A 96 29.22 -5.28 5.11
N SER A 97 28.40 -6.34 4.99
CA SER A 97 28.16 -7.03 3.73
C SER A 97 27.59 -6.09 2.67
N MET A 98 26.57 -5.30 3.01
CA MET A 98 25.99 -4.30 2.11
C MET A 98 27.02 -3.23 1.75
N SER A 99 27.82 -2.75 2.71
CA SER A 99 28.89 -1.77 2.46
C SER A 99 29.93 -2.28 1.46
N ARG A 100 30.36 -3.55 1.58
CA ARG A 100 31.27 -4.18 0.61
C ARG A 100 30.64 -4.27 -0.77
N GLY A 101 29.36 -4.65 -0.86
CA GLY A 101 28.61 -4.71 -2.12
C GLY A 101 28.52 -3.35 -2.81
N LEU A 102 28.18 -2.30 -2.06
CA LEU A 102 28.13 -0.93 -2.60
C LEU A 102 29.49 -0.45 -3.11
N ARG A 103 30.58 -0.73 -2.36
CA ARG A 103 31.95 -0.40 -2.81
C ARG A 103 32.33 -1.13 -4.10
N ALA A 104 32.00 -2.42 -4.19
CA ALA A 104 32.27 -3.20 -5.40
C ALA A 104 31.45 -2.70 -6.61
N ALA A 105 30.19 -2.29 -6.40
CA ALA A 105 29.40 -1.68 -7.46
C ALA A 105 29.92 -0.30 -7.86
N ALA A 106 30.38 0.50 -6.91
CA ALA A 106 30.95 1.82 -7.16
C ALA A 106 32.18 1.76 -8.07
N THR A 107 33.07 0.77 -7.90
CA THR A 107 34.22 0.59 -8.80
C THR A 107 33.82 0.15 -10.21
N ALA A 108 32.61 -0.39 -10.39
CA ALA A 108 32.01 -0.71 -11.68
C ALA A 108 31.11 0.41 -12.25
N GLY A 109 31.07 1.59 -11.63
CA GLY A 109 30.30 2.75 -12.09
C GLY A 109 28.91 2.92 -11.46
N GLY A 110 28.57 2.13 -10.45
CA GLY A 110 27.32 2.22 -9.68
C GLY A 110 26.16 1.40 -10.26
N PHE A 111 24.95 1.71 -9.81
CA PHE A 111 23.72 1.08 -10.27
C PHE A 111 22.91 2.00 -11.18
N ARG A 112 22.15 1.42 -12.12
CA ARG A 112 21.12 2.13 -12.87
C ARG A 112 19.80 1.38 -12.71
N THR A 113 18.75 2.10 -12.32
CA THR A 113 17.43 1.51 -12.07
C THR A 113 16.34 2.13 -12.94
N TYR A 114 15.26 1.38 -13.15
CA TYR A 114 14.12 1.81 -13.95
C TYR A 114 12.81 1.43 -13.24
N VAL A 115 11.82 2.32 -13.28
CA VAL A 115 10.46 2.00 -12.83
C VAL A 115 9.67 1.54 -14.04
N LEU A 116 9.32 0.26 -14.09
CA LEU A 116 8.62 -0.33 -15.22
C LEU A 116 7.10 -0.15 -15.12
N ARG A 117 6.58 -0.12 -13.89
CA ARG A 117 5.14 -0.07 -13.62
C ARG A 117 4.87 0.43 -12.20
N ASP A 118 3.93 1.36 -12.09
CA ASP A 118 3.40 1.84 -10.80
C ASP A 118 1.93 1.41 -10.69
N ARG A 119 1.67 0.32 -9.95
CA ARG A 119 0.32 -0.17 -9.67
C ARG A 119 0.24 -0.75 -8.27
N ILE A 120 -0.79 -0.38 -7.54
CA ILE A 120 -1.30 -1.16 -6.41
C ILE A 120 -2.63 -1.80 -6.78
N THR A 121 -2.88 -3.01 -6.30
CA THR A 121 -4.05 -3.80 -6.72
C THR A 121 -4.97 -4.14 -5.57
N ARG A 122 -6.28 -4.12 -5.82
CA ARG A 122 -7.31 -4.69 -4.95
C ARG A 122 -8.10 -5.72 -5.75
N ALA A 123 -8.24 -6.92 -5.22
CA ALA A 123 -9.10 -7.94 -5.81
C ALA A 123 -10.50 -7.94 -5.17
N SER A 124 -11.53 -8.10 -6.01
CA SER A 124 -12.91 -8.40 -5.62
C SER A 124 -13.31 -9.77 -6.16
N CYS A 125 -14.32 -10.41 -5.57
CA CYS A 125 -14.86 -11.68 -6.05
C CYS A 125 -16.37 -11.61 -6.16
N PHE A 126 -16.90 -11.69 -7.38
CA PHE A 126 -18.33 -11.74 -7.63
C PHE A 126 -18.77 -13.18 -7.86
N ILE A 127 -19.80 -13.62 -7.14
CA ILE A 127 -20.36 -14.96 -7.29
C ILE A 127 -21.61 -14.88 -8.17
N CYS A 128 -21.53 -15.44 -9.37
CA CYS A 128 -22.60 -15.53 -10.34
C CYS A 128 -23.45 -16.80 -10.13
N LYS A 129 -24.50 -16.96 -10.93
CA LYS A 129 -25.34 -18.17 -10.90
C LYS A 129 -24.56 -19.41 -11.35
N ASP A 130 -23.81 -19.28 -12.43
CA ASP A 130 -23.05 -20.33 -13.08
C ASP A 130 -21.83 -19.72 -13.81
N THR A 131 -21.07 -20.56 -14.50
CA THR A 131 -19.85 -20.14 -15.22
C THR A 131 -20.14 -19.28 -16.44
N ASP A 132 -21.27 -19.48 -17.12
CA ASP A 132 -21.64 -18.67 -18.29
C ASP A 132 -21.85 -17.20 -17.88
N ASP A 133 -22.58 -16.99 -16.78
CA ASP A 133 -22.74 -15.65 -16.20
C ASP A 133 -21.39 -15.07 -15.72
N ALA A 134 -20.52 -15.86 -15.09
CA ALA A 134 -19.21 -15.37 -14.66
C ALA A 134 -18.34 -14.91 -15.84
N VAL A 135 -18.36 -15.63 -16.97
CA VAL A 135 -17.65 -15.26 -18.20
C VAL A 135 -18.24 -13.99 -18.83
N LYS A 136 -19.57 -13.86 -18.85
CA LYS A 136 -20.25 -12.65 -19.34
C LYS A 136 -19.88 -11.43 -18.48
N LEU A 137 -19.88 -11.59 -17.16
CA LEU A 137 -19.49 -10.53 -16.23
C LEU A 137 -18.03 -10.11 -16.45
N ALA A 138 -17.11 -11.08 -16.53
CA ALA A 138 -15.70 -10.84 -16.76
C ALA A 138 -15.46 -9.97 -18.01
N LYS A 139 -16.00 -10.41 -19.15
CA LYS A 139 -15.89 -9.67 -20.42
C LYS A 139 -16.51 -8.28 -20.35
N TRP A 140 -17.65 -8.14 -19.68
CA TRP A 140 -18.29 -6.83 -19.53
C TRP A 140 -17.43 -5.89 -18.70
N VAL A 141 -16.97 -6.32 -17.51
CA VAL A 141 -16.16 -5.51 -16.60
C VAL A 141 -14.86 -5.05 -17.26
N GLU A 142 -14.16 -5.91 -18.00
CA GLU A 142 -12.92 -5.55 -18.71
C GLU A 142 -13.14 -4.53 -19.83
N ASN A 143 -14.33 -4.51 -20.45
CA ASN A 143 -14.68 -3.54 -21.49
C ASN A 143 -15.26 -2.23 -20.92
N SER A 144 -15.58 -2.17 -19.63
CA SER A 144 -16.18 -1.01 -18.98
C SER A 144 -15.19 -0.09 -18.27
N VAL A 145 -13.88 -0.19 -18.53
CA VAL A 145 -12.84 0.56 -17.77
C VAL A 145 -13.05 2.07 -17.83
N ASP A 146 -13.34 2.63 -19.00
CA ASP A 146 -13.56 4.07 -19.15
C ASP A 146 -14.86 4.54 -18.47
N ASP A 147 -15.91 3.72 -18.50
CA ASP A 147 -17.15 3.99 -17.79
C ASP A 147 -16.95 3.92 -16.27
N LEU A 148 -16.18 2.95 -15.78
CA LEU A 148 -15.82 2.81 -14.37
C LEU A 148 -15.03 4.04 -13.87
N ARG A 149 -14.08 4.55 -14.68
CA ARG A 149 -13.35 5.79 -14.38
C ARG A 149 -14.30 6.99 -14.34
N SER A 150 -15.18 7.11 -15.33
CA SER A 150 -16.16 8.20 -15.41
C SER A 150 -17.13 8.18 -14.24
N PHE A 151 -17.60 6.99 -13.84
CA PHE A 151 -18.42 6.77 -12.66
C PHE A 151 -17.74 7.29 -11.40
N LEU A 152 -16.47 6.92 -11.16
CA LEU A 152 -15.71 7.42 -10.00
C LEU A 152 -15.53 8.94 -10.01
N LEU A 153 -15.30 9.54 -11.19
CA LEU A 153 -15.15 11.00 -11.31
C LEU A 153 -16.46 11.76 -11.05
N ALA A 154 -17.60 11.14 -11.36
CA ALA A 154 -18.92 11.72 -11.16
C ALA A 154 -19.43 11.61 -9.72
N LEU A 155 -18.87 10.71 -8.91
CA LEU A 155 -19.26 10.56 -7.50
C LEU A 155 -18.75 11.73 -6.66
N ASP A 156 -19.68 12.47 -6.06
CA ASP A 156 -19.39 13.46 -5.03
C ASP A 156 -19.48 12.83 -3.63
N ASP A 157 -18.54 11.92 -3.33
CA ASP A 157 -18.41 11.28 -2.02
C ASP A 157 -17.05 11.66 -1.38
N PRO A 158 -17.05 12.44 -0.28
CA PRO A 158 -15.81 12.89 0.36
C PRO A 158 -14.98 11.75 0.99
N SER A 159 -15.55 10.55 1.14
CA SER A 159 -14.83 9.36 1.62
C SER A 159 -13.96 8.72 0.53
N LEU A 160 -14.25 9.00 -0.74
CA LEU A 160 -13.48 8.50 -1.88
C LEU A 160 -12.25 9.36 -2.15
N SER A 161 -11.16 8.69 -2.53
CA SER A 161 -9.90 9.39 -2.82
C SER A 161 -9.83 9.78 -4.28
N LYS A 162 -9.61 11.07 -4.55
CA LYS A 162 -9.27 11.59 -5.89
C LYS A 162 -7.84 11.23 -6.32
N ARG A 163 -6.99 10.79 -5.38
CA ARG A 163 -5.62 10.33 -5.67
C ARG A 163 -5.59 8.88 -6.14
N ALA A 164 -6.60 8.07 -5.81
CA ALA A 164 -6.70 6.70 -6.30
C ALA A 164 -7.33 6.71 -7.69
N LYS A 165 -6.49 6.58 -8.73
CA LYS A 165 -6.95 6.56 -10.12
C LYS A 165 -6.97 5.14 -10.64
N LEU A 166 -8.14 4.68 -11.12
CA LEU A 166 -8.29 3.35 -11.74
C LEU A 166 -7.54 3.32 -13.07
N ARG A 167 -6.54 2.45 -13.18
CA ARG A 167 -5.73 2.31 -14.39
C ARG A 167 -6.14 1.12 -15.22
N GLU A 168 -6.31 -0.04 -14.61
CA GLU A 168 -6.54 -1.27 -15.35
C GLU A 168 -7.48 -2.18 -14.57
N VAL A 169 -8.19 -3.03 -15.31
CA VAL A 169 -9.05 -4.06 -14.76
C VAL A 169 -8.73 -5.36 -15.46
N GLN A 170 -8.45 -6.39 -14.67
CA GLN A 170 -8.20 -7.74 -15.17
C GLN A 170 -9.13 -8.70 -14.47
N THR A 171 -9.62 -9.71 -15.16
CA THR A 171 -10.55 -10.68 -14.58
C THR A 171 -10.02 -12.11 -14.65
N HIS A 172 -10.44 -12.92 -13.70
CA HIS A 172 -10.15 -14.35 -13.68
C HIS A 172 -11.39 -15.13 -13.23
N VAL A 173 -11.86 -16.05 -14.07
CA VAL A 173 -13.08 -16.83 -13.83
C VAL A 173 -12.72 -18.20 -13.27
N VAL A 174 -13.32 -18.57 -12.14
CA VAL A 174 -13.18 -19.88 -11.49
C VAL A 174 -14.57 -20.41 -11.15
N GLY A 175 -15.08 -21.36 -11.95
CA GLY A 175 -16.45 -21.86 -11.78
C GLY A 175 -17.47 -20.72 -11.97
N SER A 176 -18.35 -20.50 -10.99
CA SER A 176 -19.29 -19.37 -11.00
C SER A 176 -18.73 -18.08 -10.41
N MET A 177 -17.44 -18.04 -10.05
CA MET A 177 -16.81 -16.85 -9.48
C MET A 177 -16.07 -16.06 -10.55
N CYS A 178 -16.27 -14.74 -10.56
CA CYS A 178 -15.50 -13.79 -11.35
C CYS A 178 -14.65 -12.95 -10.39
N HIS A 179 -13.36 -13.24 -10.34
CA HIS A 179 -12.40 -12.40 -9.66
C HIS A 179 -12.06 -11.20 -10.52
N VAL A 180 -12.10 -10.00 -9.94
CA VAL A 180 -11.74 -8.76 -10.62
C VAL A 180 -10.58 -8.13 -9.88
N LEU A 181 -9.47 -7.94 -10.58
CA LEU A 181 -8.27 -7.27 -10.08
C LEU A 181 -8.29 -5.80 -10.56
N TRP A 182 -8.64 -4.91 -9.64
CA TRP A 182 -8.58 -3.47 -9.85
C TRP A 182 -7.16 -2.99 -9.66
N SER A 183 -6.57 -2.35 -10.66
CA SER A 183 -5.22 -1.79 -10.59
C SER A 183 -5.28 -0.27 -10.56
N TRP A 184 -4.60 0.34 -9.58
CA TRP A 184 -4.68 1.75 -9.25
C TRP A 184 -3.30 2.39 -9.20
N THR A 185 -3.22 3.69 -9.47
CA THR A 185 -2.12 4.55 -8.99
C THR A 185 -2.65 5.39 -7.83
N THR A 186 -1.80 5.65 -6.83
CA THR A 186 -2.22 6.26 -5.56
C THR A 186 -1.42 7.51 -5.17
N GLY A 187 -0.67 8.08 -6.11
CA GLY A 187 0.32 9.12 -5.84
C GLY A 187 1.46 8.54 -5.00
N ASP A 188 2.03 9.34 -4.10
CA ASP A 188 3.17 8.92 -3.27
C ASP A 188 2.78 7.99 -2.10
N ALA A 189 1.49 7.83 -1.85
CA ALA A 189 1.01 6.92 -0.82
C ALA A 189 1.03 5.46 -1.33
N CYS A 190 1.43 4.52 -0.46
CA CYS A 190 1.22 3.09 -0.73
C CYS A 190 -0.26 2.78 -1.05
N GLY A 191 -1.19 3.46 -0.37
CA GLY A 191 -2.59 3.53 -0.83
C GLY A 191 -3.56 2.37 -0.56
N PRO A 192 -3.32 1.40 0.34
CA PRO A 192 -4.24 0.27 0.53
C PRO A 192 -5.64 0.69 0.98
N ASN A 193 -5.75 1.70 1.85
CA ASN A 193 -7.04 2.20 2.32
C ASN A 193 -7.83 2.90 1.20
N MET A 194 -7.15 3.71 0.38
CA MET A 194 -7.83 4.47 -0.67
C MET A 194 -8.38 3.56 -1.77
N MET A 195 -7.56 2.60 -2.24
CA MET A 195 -8.01 1.69 -3.28
C MET A 195 -9.14 0.79 -2.79
N THR A 196 -9.18 0.45 -1.50
CA THR A 196 -10.24 -0.39 -0.92
C THR A 196 -11.59 0.32 -0.96
N ARG A 197 -11.65 1.59 -0.52
CA ARG A 197 -12.89 2.38 -0.58
C ARG A 197 -13.34 2.62 -2.01
N ASN A 198 -12.42 3.02 -2.89
CA ASN A 198 -12.76 3.24 -4.30
C ASN A 198 -13.19 1.94 -5.01
N SER A 199 -12.52 0.81 -4.75
CA SER A 199 -12.93 -0.50 -5.28
C SER A 199 -14.30 -0.93 -4.75
N TYR A 200 -14.59 -0.67 -3.47
CA TYR A 200 -15.90 -0.95 -2.89
C TYR A 200 -17.00 -0.14 -3.59
N ALA A 201 -16.76 1.14 -3.87
CA ALA A 201 -17.69 1.97 -4.64
C ALA A 201 -17.92 1.42 -6.06
N LEU A 202 -16.88 0.97 -6.76
CA LEU A 202 -17.02 0.29 -8.04
C LEU A 202 -17.85 -0.99 -7.93
N ASN A 203 -17.55 -1.84 -6.94
CA ASN A 203 -18.27 -3.08 -6.72
C ASN A 203 -19.77 -2.83 -6.52
N MET A 204 -20.12 -1.98 -5.54
CA MET A 204 -21.50 -1.82 -5.08
C MET A 204 -22.31 -0.84 -5.92
N GLY A 205 -21.67 0.26 -6.35
CA GLY A 205 -22.31 1.35 -7.05
C GLY A 205 -22.34 1.19 -8.57
N TYR A 206 -21.43 0.40 -9.14
CA TYR A 206 -21.38 0.18 -10.58
C TYR A 206 -21.66 -1.28 -10.95
N VAL A 207 -20.79 -2.22 -10.57
CA VAL A 207 -20.89 -3.62 -11.02
C VAL A 207 -22.21 -4.26 -10.57
N MET A 208 -22.55 -4.15 -9.28
CA MET A 208 -23.80 -4.75 -8.77
C MET A 208 -25.09 -4.11 -9.31
N GLN A 209 -25.01 -2.90 -9.88
CA GLN A 209 -26.16 -2.16 -10.38
C GLN A 209 -26.36 -2.31 -11.89
N GLN A 210 -25.25 -2.35 -12.64
CA GLN A 210 -25.28 -2.21 -14.10
C GLN A 210 -24.85 -3.47 -14.85
N ALA A 211 -24.27 -4.46 -14.17
CA ALA A 211 -23.82 -5.67 -14.85
C ALA A 211 -24.98 -6.36 -15.61
N PRO A 212 -24.74 -6.83 -16.85
CA PRO A 212 -25.76 -7.48 -17.68
C PRO A 212 -26.24 -8.81 -17.07
N VAL A 213 -25.42 -9.39 -16.21
CA VAL A 213 -25.74 -10.56 -15.38
C VAL A 213 -25.52 -10.18 -13.93
N LYS A 214 -26.58 -10.26 -13.12
CA LYS A 214 -26.52 -9.80 -11.74
C LYS A 214 -25.77 -10.80 -10.87
N PRO A 215 -24.62 -10.44 -10.26
CA PRO A 215 -23.98 -11.30 -9.29
C PRO A 215 -24.90 -11.53 -8.09
N ARG A 216 -24.87 -12.74 -7.53
CA ARG A 216 -25.62 -13.08 -6.31
C ARG A 216 -24.95 -12.53 -5.06
N ARG A 217 -23.63 -12.38 -5.10
CA ARG A 217 -22.80 -11.87 -4.01
C ARG A 217 -21.55 -11.19 -4.57
N ALA A 218 -21.03 -10.22 -3.81
CA ALA A 218 -19.74 -9.56 -4.03
C ALA A 218 -18.89 -9.60 -2.75
#